data_AF-A0A511K9C3-F1
#
_entry.id   AF-A0A511K9C3-F1
#
_cell.length_a   1.000
_cell.length_b   1.000
_cell.length_c   1.000
_cell.angle_alpha   90.00
_cell.angle_beta   90.00
_cell.angle_gamma   90.00
#
_symmetry.space_group_name_H-M   'P 1'
#
loop_
_entity.id
_entity.type
_entity.pdbx_description
1 polymer ?
#
loop_
_entity_poly.entity_id
_entity_poly.type
_entity_poly.pdbx_seq_one_letter_code
_entity_poly.pdbx_strand_id
1 'polypeptide(L)'
;MPVELLGLTPAYCVVGAYRLAADPNLYRPVWARSRKSLQRALLFAVPYTLLSLPLTRLYVTFVLSRSPLSPKNVHEAAYFGVSPVAYTTWALVAGQVSALIEFLLKRELRKSREEVYDQTVRSRGKPADWWQPYIEEWRVPPVDRAKRASEKQSFYARLSSPLVRIVLLRVLLTPLSFIPGLALVVLSAIRSLMMGRLLHRSYFEAKKMTPFQVELWLAERESGYRLFGFVAALLERIPLVGLVFSISNRIGAAMWAHDLEKRQHAFRSGELKPTKVYQSKTAVIAAQQRASDIPDEVLHGPGGFPSTKGPVKIAGDGSEIGRVAPAPPPRELSELCVDPKGDTEGTDKSTPAAKSTQAAFPMPAVMTVEKPRSITSEEKELNAYMALRKARSALVGFRAQRERKKHEEEECKPHWSRTNGQRAVRVDLSH
;
A
#
# COMPACT_ATOMS: atom_id res chain seq x y z
N MET A 1 -12.88 -27.35 -12.58
CA MET A 1 -13.56 -26.29 -11.81
C MET A 1 -14.13 -25.30 -12.79
N PRO A 2 -15.45 -25.03 -12.68
CA PRO A 2 -16.12 -24.03 -13.49
C PRO A 2 -15.60 -22.63 -13.13
N VAL A 3 -15.59 -21.72 -14.10
CA VAL A 3 -15.12 -20.33 -13.97
C VAL A 3 -16.10 -19.47 -13.12
N GLU A 4 -17.24 -20.05 -12.75
CA GLU A 4 -18.35 -19.42 -12.02
C GLU A 4 -17.94 -18.82 -10.66
N LEU A 5 -16.92 -19.39 -10.00
CA LEU A 5 -16.42 -18.87 -8.72
C LEU A 5 -15.75 -17.50 -8.82
N LEU A 6 -15.44 -17.01 -10.03
CA LEU A 6 -14.92 -15.65 -10.21
C LEU A 6 -15.92 -14.57 -9.76
N GLY A 7 -17.22 -14.86 -9.78
CA GLY A 7 -18.25 -13.95 -9.25
C GLY A 7 -18.25 -13.84 -7.72
N LEU A 8 -17.83 -14.92 -7.03
CA LEU A 8 -17.81 -15.01 -5.56
C LEU A 8 -16.40 -15.36 -5.06
N THR A 9 -15.47 -14.41 -5.21
CA THR A 9 -14.06 -14.61 -4.79
C THR A 9 -13.84 -15.08 -3.34
N PRO A 10 -14.68 -14.76 -2.33
CA PRO A 10 -14.54 -15.35 -1.00
C PRO A 10 -14.67 -16.89 -0.96
N ALA A 11 -15.40 -17.49 -1.90
CA ALA A 11 -15.66 -18.93 -1.92
C ALA A 11 -14.36 -19.75 -2.04
N TYR A 12 -13.31 -19.21 -2.67
CA TYR A 12 -12.01 -19.89 -2.75
C TYR A 12 -11.39 -20.19 -1.37
N CYS A 13 -11.71 -19.42 -0.32
CA CYS A 13 -11.26 -19.73 1.03
C CYS A 13 -11.89 -21.02 1.55
N VAL A 14 -13.19 -21.21 1.29
CA VAL A 14 -13.95 -22.41 1.68
C VAL A 14 -13.50 -23.61 0.85
N VAL A 15 -13.38 -23.46 -0.47
CA VAL A 15 -12.89 -24.53 -1.36
C VAL A 15 -11.47 -24.94 -0.97
N GLY A 16 -10.61 -23.98 -0.60
CA GLY A 16 -9.26 -24.25 -0.10
C GLY A 16 -9.27 -25.06 1.19
N ALA A 17 -10.15 -24.73 2.14
CA ALA A 17 -10.30 -25.46 3.39
C ALA A 17 -10.84 -26.89 3.17
N TYR A 18 -11.89 -27.02 2.35
CA TYR A 18 -12.44 -28.31 1.95
C TYR A 18 -11.36 -29.19 1.30
N ARG A 19 -10.60 -28.63 0.36
CA ARG A 19 -9.56 -29.36 -0.35
C ARG A 19 -8.40 -29.78 0.55
N LEU A 20 -8.00 -28.93 1.51
CA LEU A 20 -7.00 -29.33 2.51
C LEU A 20 -7.48 -30.53 3.32
N ALA A 21 -8.74 -30.54 3.73
CA ALA A 21 -9.31 -31.62 4.52
C ALA A 21 -9.53 -32.92 3.71
N ALA A 22 -9.93 -32.80 2.44
CA ALA A 22 -10.30 -33.94 1.61
C ALA A 22 -9.11 -34.62 0.92
N ASP A 23 -8.05 -33.88 0.55
CA ASP A 23 -6.93 -34.41 -0.23
C ASP A 23 -5.78 -34.90 0.67
N PRO A 24 -5.56 -36.23 0.79
CA PRO A 24 -4.49 -36.79 1.62
C PRO A 24 -3.10 -36.41 1.14
N ASN A 25 -2.93 -36.06 -0.13
CA ASN A 25 -1.65 -35.62 -0.65
C ASN A 25 -1.27 -34.22 -0.12
N LEU A 26 -2.26 -33.42 0.31
CA LEU A 26 -2.02 -32.07 0.84
C LEU A 26 -1.84 -32.07 2.35
N TYR A 27 -2.74 -32.68 3.14
CA TYR A 27 -2.65 -32.55 4.60
C TYR A 27 -1.61 -33.46 5.25
N ARG A 28 -1.34 -34.66 4.69
CA ARG A 28 -0.36 -35.61 5.27
C ARG A 28 1.06 -35.04 5.32
N PRO A 29 1.63 -34.46 4.23
CA PRO A 29 2.98 -33.89 4.30
C PRO A 29 3.06 -32.68 5.26
N VAL A 30 2.01 -31.85 5.27
CA VAL A 30 1.90 -30.71 6.19
C VAL A 30 1.90 -31.18 7.65
N TRP A 31 1.12 -32.20 7.97
CA TRP A 31 1.04 -32.75 9.33
C TRP A 31 2.35 -33.43 9.74
N ALA A 32 2.92 -34.28 8.88
CA ALA A 32 4.17 -34.98 9.15
C ALA A 32 5.31 -34.00 9.47
N ARG A 33 5.38 -32.89 8.72
CA ARG A 33 6.37 -31.82 8.92
C ARG A 33 6.14 -31.03 10.21
N SER A 34 4.90 -30.65 10.49
CA SER A 34 4.58 -29.73 11.59
C SER A 34 4.41 -30.43 12.95
N ARG A 35 4.10 -31.73 13.00
CA ARG A 35 3.76 -32.47 14.24
C ARG A 35 4.76 -32.29 15.37
N LYS A 36 6.06 -32.51 15.11
CA LYS A 36 7.11 -32.43 16.15
C LYS A 36 7.28 -31.02 16.69
N SER A 37 7.29 -30.02 15.80
CA SER A 37 7.39 -28.61 16.17
C SER A 37 6.14 -28.13 16.90
N LEU A 38 4.96 -28.60 16.49
CA LEU A 38 3.70 -28.32 17.17
C LEU A 38 3.66 -28.90 18.58
N GLN A 39 4.09 -30.15 18.77
CA GLN A 39 4.18 -30.77 20.11
C GLN A 39 5.10 -29.97 21.04
N ARG A 40 6.27 -29.54 20.55
CA ARG A 40 7.18 -28.67 21.32
C ARG A 40 6.54 -27.31 21.62
N ALA A 41 5.90 -26.70 20.64
CA ALA A 41 5.23 -25.41 20.80
C ALA A 41 4.09 -25.48 21.84
N LEU A 42 3.31 -26.55 21.84
CA LEU A 42 2.26 -26.79 22.84
C LEU A 42 2.86 -26.98 24.23
N LEU A 43 3.98 -27.68 24.36
CA LEU A 43 4.68 -27.86 25.63
C LEU A 43 5.20 -26.53 26.20
N PHE A 44 5.68 -25.61 25.36
CA PHE A 44 6.05 -24.25 25.78
C PHE A 44 4.84 -23.33 26.00
N ALA A 45 3.72 -23.57 25.32
CA ALA A 45 2.51 -22.75 25.43
C ALA A 45 1.84 -22.88 26.80
N VAL A 46 1.85 -24.08 27.41
CA VAL A 46 1.24 -24.32 28.73
C VAL A 46 1.85 -23.44 29.84
N PRO A 47 3.17 -23.49 30.12
CA PRO A 47 3.76 -22.65 31.16
C PRO A 47 3.65 -21.15 30.83
N TYR A 48 3.75 -20.78 29.55
CA TYR A 48 3.53 -19.40 29.12
C TYR A 48 2.12 -18.91 29.45
N THR A 49 1.10 -19.73 29.22
CA THR A 49 -0.31 -19.41 29.52
C THR A 49 -0.54 -19.26 31.02
N LEU A 50 0.01 -20.18 31.83
CA LEU A 50 -0.11 -20.11 33.30
C LEU A 50 0.50 -18.82 33.86
N LEU A 51 1.63 -18.38 33.30
CA LEU A 51 2.28 -17.13 33.70
C LEU A 51 1.54 -15.89 33.17
N SER A 52 1.05 -15.92 31.92
CA SER A 52 0.46 -14.75 31.27
C SER A 52 -0.98 -14.47 31.72
N LEU A 53 -1.73 -15.48 32.17
CA LEU A 53 -3.12 -15.34 32.63
C LEU A 53 -3.29 -14.31 33.76
N PRO A 54 -2.61 -14.41 34.92
CA PRO A 54 -2.78 -13.43 36.00
C PRO A 54 -2.32 -12.03 35.60
N LEU A 55 -1.21 -11.93 34.84
CA LEU A 55 -0.67 -10.66 34.37
C LEU A 55 -1.62 -9.95 33.38
N THR A 56 -2.18 -10.71 32.43
CA THR A 56 -3.12 -10.17 31.45
C THR A 56 -4.44 -9.78 32.13
N ARG A 57 -4.92 -10.58 33.10
CA ARG A 57 -6.12 -10.26 33.88
C ARG A 57 -5.95 -8.95 34.66
N LEU A 58 -4.79 -8.75 35.30
CA LEU A 58 -4.46 -7.50 35.98
C LEU A 58 -4.47 -6.31 35.01
N TYR A 59 -3.80 -6.44 33.87
CA TYR A 59 -3.75 -5.41 32.83
C TYR A 59 -5.14 -5.05 32.30
N VAL A 60 -5.95 -6.06 31.94
CA VAL A 60 -7.32 -5.87 31.45
C VAL A 60 -8.18 -5.15 32.48
N THR A 61 -8.11 -5.56 33.74
CA THR A 61 -8.86 -4.93 34.84
C THR A 61 -8.46 -3.47 35.01
N PHE A 62 -7.16 -3.17 34.92
CA PHE A 62 -6.64 -1.81 34.97
C PHE A 62 -7.10 -0.94 33.78
N VAL A 63 -7.07 -1.47 32.57
CA VAL A 63 -7.46 -0.72 31.36
C VAL A 63 -8.97 -0.50 31.31
N LEU A 64 -9.78 -1.53 31.61
CA LEU A 64 -11.23 -1.42 31.57
C LEU A 64 -11.77 -0.52 32.68
N SER A 65 -11.21 -0.57 33.89
CA SER A 65 -11.64 0.32 34.98
C SER A 65 -11.35 1.79 34.71
N ARG A 66 -10.38 2.11 33.84
CA ARG A 66 -9.99 3.48 33.47
C ARG A 66 -10.58 3.96 32.14
N SER A 67 -11.23 3.08 31.38
CA SER A 67 -11.78 3.40 30.08
C SER A 67 -13.16 4.05 30.20
N PRO A 68 -13.41 5.20 29.53
CA PRO A 68 -14.71 5.86 29.55
C PRO A 68 -15.81 5.06 28.80
N LEU A 69 -15.41 4.06 28.02
CA LEU A 69 -16.31 3.23 27.21
C LEU A 69 -16.68 1.91 27.91
N SER A 70 -16.10 1.62 29.08
CA SER A 70 -16.35 0.37 29.80
C SER A 70 -17.60 0.47 30.70
N PRO A 71 -18.38 -0.62 30.86
CA PRO A 71 -19.46 -0.68 31.86
C PRO A 71 -18.92 -0.36 33.25
N LYS A 72 -19.72 0.34 34.06
CA LYS A 72 -19.37 0.69 35.45
C LYS A 72 -19.06 -0.56 36.30
N ASN A 73 -19.78 -1.66 36.07
CA ASN A 73 -19.55 -2.94 36.75
C ASN A 73 -18.84 -3.93 35.82
N VAL A 74 -17.52 -3.81 35.70
CA VAL A 74 -16.70 -4.60 34.75
C VAL A 74 -16.72 -6.12 35.06
N HIS A 75 -16.96 -6.49 36.33
CA HIS A 75 -17.00 -7.89 36.77
C HIS A 75 -18.39 -8.55 36.66
N GLU A 76 -19.47 -7.75 36.68
CA GLU A 76 -20.84 -8.25 36.74
C GLU A 76 -21.61 -8.06 35.44
N ALA A 77 -21.22 -7.10 34.60
CA ALA A 77 -21.80 -6.94 33.27
C ALA A 77 -21.62 -8.26 32.52
N ALA A 78 -22.70 -8.93 32.13
CA ALA A 78 -22.60 -10.20 31.45
C ALA A 78 -22.73 -9.99 29.94
N TYR A 79 -21.66 -10.21 29.19
CA TYR A 79 -21.79 -10.52 27.76
C TYR A 79 -21.92 -12.02 27.62
N PHE A 80 -23.11 -12.51 27.20
CA PHE A 80 -23.40 -13.94 27.06
C PHE A 80 -23.12 -14.78 28.33
N GLY A 81 -23.33 -14.20 29.53
CA GLY A 81 -23.08 -14.88 30.80
C GLY A 81 -21.62 -14.86 31.28
N VAL A 82 -20.70 -14.20 30.55
CA VAL A 82 -19.29 -14.08 30.90
C VAL A 82 -18.95 -12.61 31.18
N SER A 83 -18.14 -12.34 32.21
CA SER A 83 -17.69 -10.98 32.50
C SER A 83 -16.77 -10.43 31.39
N PRO A 84 -16.86 -9.14 31.03
CA PRO A 84 -15.99 -8.48 30.07
C PRO A 84 -14.52 -8.72 30.38
N VAL A 85 -14.13 -8.69 31.66
CA VAL A 85 -12.77 -8.98 32.10
C VAL A 85 -12.37 -10.40 31.72
N ALA A 86 -13.18 -11.41 32.04
CA ALA A 86 -12.86 -12.79 31.71
C ALA A 86 -12.80 -12.99 30.19
N TYR A 87 -13.78 -12.51 29.45
CA TYR A 87 -13.83 -12.60 27.99
C TYR A 87 -12.59 -12.01 27.33
N THR A 88 -12.26 -10.75 27.66
CA THR A 88 -11.11 -10.04 27.08
C THR A 88 -9.78 -10.65 27.51
N THR A 89 -9.67 -11.13 28.75
CA THR A 89 -8.47 -11.86 29.22
C THR A 89 -8.25 -13.13 28.40
N TRP A 90 -9.29 -13.97 28.24
CA TRP A 90 -9.19 -15.20 27.44
C TRP A 90 -8.88 -14.91 25.97
N ALA A 91 -9.51 -13.90 25.37
CA ALA A 91 -9.27 -13.52 23.99
C ALA A 91 -7.82 -13.04 23.75
N LEU A 92 -7.29 -12.21 24.66
CA LEU A 92 -5.92 -11.71 24.56
C LEU A 92 -4.90 -12.83 24.79
N VAL A 93 -5.10 -13.68 25.80
CA VAL A 93 -4.22 -14.81 26.09
C VAL A 93 -4.24 -15.82 24.93
N ALA A 94 -5.41 -16.15 24.38
CA ALA A 94 -5.52 -16.99 23.19
C ALA A 94 -4.74 -16.40 22.00
N GLY A 95 -4.83 -15.08 21.81
CA GLY A 95 -4.04 -14.36 20.80
C GLY A 95 -2.52 -14.43 21.05
N GLN A 96 -2.08 -14.27 22.30
CA GLN A 96 -0.67 -14.37 22.69
C GLN A 96 -0.12 -15.79 22.46
N VAL A 97 -0.85 -16.82 22.91
CA VAL A 97 -0.49 -18.23 22.71
C VAL A 97 -0.46 -18.58 21.24
N SER A 98 -1.45 -18.15 20.46
CA SER A 98 -1.45 -18.36 19.01
C SER A 98 -0.26 -17.69 18.34
N ALA A 99 0.12 -16.47 18.75
CA ALA A 99 1.29 -15.78 18.21
C ALA A 99 2.60 -16.49 18.59
N LEU A 100 2.70 -17.04 19.81
CA LEU A 100 3.84 -17.85 20.24
C LEU A 100 3.98 -19.12 19.40
N ILE A 101 2.87 -19.85 19.20
CA ILE A 101 2.85 -21.05 18.37
C ILE A 101 3.21 -20.70 16.92
N GLU A 102 2.62 -19.65 16.35
CA GLU A 102 2.97 -19.19 14.99
C GLU A 102 4.46 -18.86 14.87
N PHE A 103 5.02 -18.17 15.87
CA PHE A 103 6.43 -17.83 15.89
C PHE A 103 7.33 -19.08 15.88
N LEU A 104 7.02 -20.07 16.73
CA LEU A 104 7.76 -21.33 16.79
C LEU A 104 7.59 -22.18 15.52
N LEU A 105 6.43 -22.12 14.87
CA LEU A 105 6.14 -22.86 13.64
C LEU A 105 6.47 -22.10 12.36
N LYS A 106 6.96 -20.86 12.45
CA LYS A 106 7.12 -19.93 11.31
C LYS A 106 7.84 -20.54 10.11
N ARG A 107 8.94 -21.26 10.37
CA ARG A 107 9.74 -21.90 9.31
C ARG A 107 8.97 -23.02 8.62
N GLU A 108 8.30 -23.87 9.39
CA GLU A 108 7.56 -25.02 8.85
C GLU A 108 6.26 -24.58 8.15
N LEU A 109 5.57 -23.57 8.69
CA LEU A 109 4.39 -22.99 8.05
C LEU A 109 4.75 -22.34 6.72
N ARG A 110 5.89 -21.62 6.62
CA ARG A 110 6.34 -21.05 5.36
C ARG A 110 6.54 -22.12 4.29
N LYS A 111 7.29 -23.18 4.61
CA LYS A 111 7.51 -24.31 3.69
C LYS A 111 6.21 -25.00 3.30
N SER A 112 5.33 -25.26 4.28
CA SER A 112 4.04 -25.91 4.05
C SER A 112 3.14 -25.09 3.12
N ARG A 113 3.13 -23.76 3.27
CA ARG A 113 2.37 -22.83 2.41
C ARG A 113 2.85 -22.84 0.96
N GLU A 114 4.16 -22.88 0.75
CA GLU A 114 4.79 -22.96 -0.58
C GLU A 114 4.52 -24.34 -1.21
N GLU A 115 4.78 -25.42 -0.47
CA GLU A 115 4.60 -26.81 -0.90
C GLU A 115 3.15 -27.12 -1.32
N VAL A 116 2.19 -26.70 -0.49
CA VAL A 116 0.76 -26.92 -0.77
C VAL A 116 0.29 -26.10 -1.98
N TYR A 117 0.81 -24.89 -2.19
CA TYR A 117 0.53 -24.11 -3.39
C TYR A 117 1.02 -24.86 -4.64
N ASP A 118 2.28 -25.32 -4.63
CA ASP A 118 2.89 -26.02 -5.75
C ASP A 118 2.21 -27.35 -6.05
N GLN A 119 1.87 -28.14 -5.03
CA GLN A 119 1.10 -29.37 -5.18
C GLN A 119 -0.29 -29.09 -5.76
N THR A 120 -0.95 -28.01 -5.31
CA THR A 120 -2.25 -27.60 -5.84
C THR A 120 -2.15 -27.22 -7.32
N VAL A 121 -1.11 -26.52 -7.74
CA VAL A 121 -0.87 -26.20 -9.16
C VAL A 121 -0.56 -27.46 -9.97
N ARG A 122 0.35 -28.31 -9.48
CA ARG A 122 0.73 -29.58 -10.15
C ARG A 122 -0.45 -30.52 -10.35
N SER A 123 -1.32 -30.63 -9.35
CA SER A 123 -2.52 -31.49 -9.42
C SER A 123 -3.50 -31.11 -10.54
N ARG A 124 -3.38 -29.91 -11.12
CA ARG A 124 -4.21 -29.50 -12.26
C ARG A 124 -3.73 -30.05 -13.59
N GLY A 125 -2.54 -30.67 -13.63
CA GLY A 125 -2.00 -31.33 -14.83
C GLY A 125 -1.84 -30.39 -16.02
N LYS A 126 -1.60 -29.10 -15.79
CA LYS A 126 -1.38 -28.12 -16.86
C LYS A 126 0.11 -28.05 -17.22
N PRO A 127 0.45 -27.85 -18.52
CA PRO A 127 1.84 -27.73 -18.94
C PRO A 127 2.50 -26.49 -18.34
N ALA A 128 3.84 -26.44 -18.33
CA ALA A 128 4.59 -25.30 -17.82
C ALA A 128 4.22 -23.99 -18.54
N ASP A 129 3.95 -24.07 -19.84
CA ASP A 129 3.57 -22.94 -20.70
C ASP A 129 2.12 -22.48 -20.52
N TRP A 130 1.38 -23.08 -19.58
CA TRP A 130 0.02 -22.66 -19.25
C TRP A 130 -0.05 -21.22 -18.74
N TRP A 131 0.97 -20.78 -17.99
CA TRP A 131 1.06 -19.42 -17.47
C TRP A 131 1.65 -18.52 -18.54
N GLN A 132 0.78 -17.80 -19.24
CA GLN A 132 1.21 -16.89 -20.31
C GLN A 132 1.27 -15.44 -19.82
N PRO A 133 1.98 -14.55 -20.54
CA PRO A 133 2.10 -13.13 -20.19
C PRO A 133 0.75 -12.43 -20.01
N TYR A 134 0.74 -11.37 -19.21
CA TYR A 134 -0.45 -10.56 -18.95
C TYR A 134 -1.06 -9.97 -20.22
N ILE A 135 -2.39 -10.07 -20.35
CA ILE A 135 -3.17 -9.42 -21.41
C ILE A 135 -4.27 -8.59 -20.79
N GLU A 136 -4.48 -7.42 -21.40
CA GLU A 136 -5.43 -6.43 -20.95
C GLU A 136 -6.87 -6.88 -21.21
N GLU A 137 -7.70 -6.91 -20.15
CA GLU A 137 -9.11 -7.31 -20.22
C GLU A 137 -10.06 -6.11 -20.37
N TRP A 138 -9.56 -4.90 -20.14
CA TRP A 138 -10.37 -3.69 -20.15
C TRP A 138 -10.24 -2.96 -21.48
N ARG A 139 -11.36 -2.43 -21.97
CA ARG A 139 -11.35 -1.51 -23.11
C ARG A 139 -10.63 -0.21 -22.75
N VAL A 140 -10.88 0.27 -21.53
CA VAL A 140 -10.22 1.44 -20.96
C VAL A 140 -9.74 1.07 -19.55
N PRO A 141 -8.44 0.75 -19.38
CA PRO A 141 -7.90 0.34 -18.09
C PRO A 141 -7.70 1.51 -17.09
N PRO A 142 -7.71 1.24 -15.77
CA PRO A 142 -7.48 2.24 -14.71
C PRO A 142 -5.99 2.64 -14.53
N VAL A 143 -5.33 3.06 -15.60
CA VAL A 143 -3.87 3.34 -15.62
C VAL A 143 -3.44 4.41 -14.61
N ASP A 144 -4.19 5.51 -14.50
CA ASP A 144 -3.87 6.60 -13.55
C ASP A 144 -3.91 6.14 -12.10
N ARG A 145 -4.85 5.23 -11.80
CA ARG A 145 -5.02 4.69 -10.46
C ARG A 145 -3.86 3.76 -10.11
N ALA A 146 -3.48 2.91 -11.05
CA ALA A 146 -2.33 2.01 -10.91
C ALA A 146 -1.03 2.80 -10.72
N LYS A 147 -0.82 3.89 -11.49
CA LYS A 147 0.34 4.77 -11.35
C LYS A 147 0.43 5.38 -9.96
N ARG A 148 -0.65 5.99 -9.45
CA ARG A 148 -0.68 6.54 -8.08
C ARG A 148 -0.47 5.48 -7.00
N ALA A 149 -1.00 4.27 -7.20
CA ALA A 149 -0.78 3.18 -6.26
C ALA A 149 0.70 2.76 -6.23
N SER A 150 1.34 2.65 -7.39
CA SER A 150 2.77 2.33 -7.52
C SER A 150 3.67 3.37 -6.82
N GLU A 151 3.38 4.65 -6.98
CA GLU A 151 4.13 5.75 -6.34
C GLU A 151 4.05 5.64 -4.81
N LYS A 152 2.83 5.42 -4.29
CA LYS A 152 2.58 5.31 -2.84
C LYS A 152 3.08 4.00 -2.24
N GLN A 153 3.27 2.95 -3.05
CA GLN A 153 3.67 1.64 -2.54
C GLN A 153 5.01 1.68 -1.80
N SER A 154 5.97 2.45 -2.31
CA SER A 154 7.29 2.63 -1.69
C SER A 154 7.19 3.29 -0.30
N PHE A 155 6.27 4.25 -0.15
CA PHE A 155 5.98 4.93 1.11
C PHE A 155 5.26 4.00 2.09
N TYR A 156 4.21 3.29 1.65
CA TYR A 156 3.49 2.32 2.49
C TYR A 156 4.38 1.16 2.94
N ALA A 157 5.28 0.67 2.09
CA ALA A 157 6.24 -0.36 2.45
C ALA A 157 7.15 0.10 3.61
N ARG A 158 7.62 1.36 3.57
CA ARG A 158 8.44 1.96 4.65
C ARG A 158 7.63 2.17 5.94
N LEU A 159 6.38 2.60 5.83
CA LEU A 159 5.49 2.84 6.98
C LEU A 159 5.01 1.53 7.64
N SER A 160 5.02 0.42 6.91
CA SER A 160 4.58 -0.90 7.39
C SER A 160 5.59 -1.64 8.27
N SER A 161 6.61 -0.95 8.79
CA SER A 161 7.61 -1.52 9.71
C SER A 161 6.95 -2.36 10.81
N PRO A 162 7.48 -3.55 11.16
CA PRO A 162 6.90 -4.42 12.17
C PRO A 162 6.59 -3.72 13.49
N LEU A 163 7.44 -2.77 13.90
CA LEU A 163 7.22 -1.95 15.10
C LEU A 163 6.02 -0.99 14.95
N VAL A 164 5.97 -0.23 13.86
CA VAL A 164 4.85 0.71 13.60
C VAL A 164 3.53 -0.07 13.53
N ARG A 165 3.55 -1.27 12.93
CA ARG A 165 2.39 -2.14 12.87
C ARG A 165 1.96 -2.64 14.25
N ILE A 166 2.91 -3.03 15.10
CA ILE A 166 2.62 -3.45 16.47
C ILE A 166 2.06 -2.29 17.29
N VAL A 167 2.70 -1.12 17.24
CA VAL A 167 2.31 0.06 18.03
C VAL A 167 1.00 0.66 17.54
N LEU A 168 0.87 0.94 16.24
CA LEU A 168 -0.32 1.57 15.68
C LEU A 168 -1.54 0.66 15.79
N LEU A 169 -1.44 -0.63 15.47
CA LEU A 169 -2.62 -1.50 15.51
C LEU A 169 -2.96 -2.00 16.93
N ARG A 170 -1.99 -2.16 17.84
CA ARG A 170 -2.32 -2.49 19.23
C ARG A 170 -2.85 -1.25 19.95
N VAL A 171 -2.08 -0.17 20.03
CA VAL A 171 -2.46 1.00 20.86
C VAL A 171 -3.74 1.68 20.36
N LEU A 172 -3.91 1.86 19.05
CA LEU A 172 -5.09 2.56 18.49
C LEU A 172 -6.36 1.70 18.56
N LEU A 173 -6.26 0.37 18.47
CA LEU A 173 -7.43 -0.52 18.45
C LEU A 173 -7.67 -1.29 19.76
N THR A 174 -6.80 -1.19 20.78
CA THR A 174 -7.10 -1.67 22.14
C THR A 174 -8.46 -1.15 22.65
N PRO A 175 -8.83 0.14 22.54
CA PRO A 175 -10.16 0.57 22.98
C PRO A 175 -11.31 -0.05 22.18
N LEU A 176 -11.07 -0.48 20.93
CA LEU A 176 -12.07 -1.15 20.09
C LEU A 176 -12.27 -2.64 20.44
N SER A 177 -11.40 -3.21 21.28
CA SER A 177 -11.47 -4.63 21.67
C SER A 177 -12.62 -4.99 22.62
N PHE A 178 -13.37 -3.99 23.10
CA PHE A 178 -14.55 -4.18 23.93
C PHE A 178 -15.70 -4.90 23.20
N ILE A 179 -15.84 -4.66 21.88
CA ILE A 179 -16.88 -5.32 21.10
C ILE A 179 -16.33 -6.64 20.55
N PRO A 180 -16.89 -7.79 20.96
CA PRO A 180 -16.43 -9.09 20.48
C PRO A 180 -16.48 -9.15 18.96
N GLY A 181 -15.39 -9.56 18.34
CA GLY A 181 -15.28 -9.72 16.88
C GLY A 181 -15.12 -8.44 16.06
N LEU A 182 -15.47 -7.25 16.56
CA LEU A 182 -15.36 -6.01 15.77
C LEU A 182 -13.91 -5.70 15.37
N ALA A 183 -12.99 -5.85 16.31
CA ALA A 183 -11.56 -5.68 16.04
C ALA A 183 -11.10 -6.63 14.92
N LEU A 184 -11.56 -7.89 14.92
CA LEU A 184 -11.21 -8.86 13.87
C LEU A 184 -11.66 -8.37 12.50
N VAL A 185 -12.91 -7.88 12.39
CA VAL A 185 -13.48 -7.35 11.15
C VAL A 185 -12.71 -6.12 10.67
N VAL A 186 -12.55 -5.10 11.52
CA VAL A 186 -11.89 -3.84 11.14
C VAL A 186 -10.44 -4.07 10.72
N LEU A 187 -9.70 -4.83 11.52
CA LEU A 187 -8.31 -5.16 11.20
C LEU A 187 -8.23 -5.96 9.89
N SER A 188 -9.23 -6.79 9.56
CA SER A 188 -9.25 -7.62 8.35
C SER A 188 -9.55 -6.77 7.13
N ALA A 189 -10.47 -5.82 7.27
CA ALA A 189 -10.77 -4.82 6.25
C ALA A 189 -9.53 -4.01 5.90
N ILE A 190 -8.78 -3.52 6.89
CA ILE A 190 -7.53 -2.77 6.68
C ILE A 190 -6.48 -3.62 5.94
N ARG A 191 -6.34 -4.91 6.30
CA ARG A 191 -5.33 -5.81 5.70
C ARG A 191 -5.77 -6.43 4.36
N SER A 192 -7.04 -6.35 4.01
CA SER A 192 -7.69 -7.11 2.92
C SER A 192 -6.92 -7.09 1.60
N LEU A 193 -6.71 -5.92 1.01
CA LEU A 193 -6.07 -5.80 -0.31
C LEU A 193 -4.61 -6.32 -0.31
N MET A 194 -3.86 -6.03 0.76
CA MET A 194 -2.49 -6.53 0.92
C MET A 194 -2.46 -8.05 1.06
N MET A 195 -3.44 -8.64 1.76
CA MET A 195 -3.55 -10.09 1.88
C MET A 195 -3.81 -10.76 0.54
N GLY A 196 -4.77 -10.23 -0.23
CA GLY A 196 -5.08 -10.72 -1.58
C GLY A 196 -3.86 -10.67 -2.50
N ARG A 197 -3.10 -9.57 -2.47
CA ARG A 197 -1.82 -9.44 -3.20
C ARG A 197 -0.81 -10.51 -2.77
N LEU A 198 -0.62 -10.69 -1.45
CA LEU A 198 0.39 -11.60 -0.90
C LEU A 198 0.09 -13.08 -1.26
N LEU A 199 -1.19 -13.44 -1.29
CA LEU A 199 -1.63 -14.78 -1.63
C LEU A 199 -1.43 -15.11 -3.12
N HIS A 200 -1.56 -14.11 -4.01
CA HIS A 200 -1.33 -14.25 -5.45
C HIS A 200 0.09 -13.93 -5.92
N ARG A 201 1.05 -13.76 -5.01
CA ARG A 201 2.44 -13.45 -5.36
C ARG A 201 3.03 -14.48 -6.35
N SER A 202 2.87 -15.77 -6.09
CA SER A 202 3.37 -16.85 -6.94
C SER A 202 2.70 -16.87 -8.33
N TYR A 203 1.44 -16.46 -8.42
CA TYR A 203 0.75 -16.29 -9.71
C TYR A 203 1.34 -15.14 -10.53
N PHE A 204 1.61 -13.98 -9.90
CA PHE A 204 2.25 -12.85 -10.58
C PHE A 204 3.68 -13.17 -11.02
N GLU A 205 4.42 -13.91 -10.19
CA GLU A 205 5.76 -14.39 -10.50
C GLU A 205 5.73 -15.39 -11.67
N ALA A 206 4.78 -16.33 -11.69
CA ALA A 206 4.63 -17.30 -12.80
C ALA A 206 4.35 -16.61 -14.15
N LYS A 207 3.58 -15.51 -14.15
CA LYS A 207 3.30 -14.72 -15.36
C LYS A 207 4.37 -13.67 -15.70
N LYS A 208 5.41 -13.54 -14.87
CA LYS A 208 6.48 -12.53 -15.01
C LYS A 208 5.94 -11.10 -15.13
N MET A 209 4.91 -10.77 -14.36
CA MET A 209 4.30 -9.43 -14.39
C MET A 209 5.26 -8.37 -13.83
N THR A 210 5.33 -7.21 -14.49
CA THR A 210 6.06 -6.05 -13.96
C THR A 210 5.33 -5.47 -12.74
N PRO A 211 6.01 -4.73 -11.84
CA PRO A 211 5.35 -4.11 -10.68
C PRO A 211 4.16 -3.23 -11.07
N PHE A 212 4.28 -2.49 -12.18
CA PHE A 212 3.18 -1.69 -12.71
C PHE A 212 2.01 -2.54 -13.21
N GLN A 213 2.29 -3.64 -13.93
CA GLN A 213 1.24 -4.58 -14.36
C GLN A 213 0.53 -5.21 -13.16
N VAL A 214 1.22 -5.48 -12.05
CA VAL A 214 0.60 -5.97 -10.82
C VAL A 214 -0.34 -4.92 -10.21
N GLU A 215 0.06 -3.64 -10.16
CA GLU A 215 -0.83 -2.56 -9.71
C GLU A 215 -2.06 -2.41 -10.60
N LEU A 216 -1.86 -2.49 -11.92
CA LEU A 216 -2.93 -2.41 -12.90
C LEU A 216 -3.92 -3.57 -12.74
N TRP A 217 -3.41 -4.80 -12.67
CA TRP A 217 -4.18 -6.00 -12.42
C TRP A 217 -5.04 -5.91 -11.14
N LEU A 218 -4.44 -5.39 -10.06
CA LEU A 218 -5.11 -5.22 -8.77
C LEU A 218 -6.13 -4.08 -8.81
N ALA A 219 -5.86 -2.98 -9.52
CA ALA A 219 -6.80 -1.86 -9.68
C ALA A 219 -8.06 -2.28 -10.43
N GLU A 220 -7.92 -3.14 -11.43
CA GLU A 220 -9.02 -3.72 -12.21
C GLU A 220 -9.90 -4.69 -11.42
N ARG A 221 -9.29 -5.47 -10.51
CA ARG A 221 -9.98 -6.52 -9.74
C ARG A 221 -10.04 -6.21 -8.26
N GLU A 222 -10.04 -4.92 -7.91
CA GLU A 222 -9.86 -4.48 -6.52
C GLU A 222 -10.91 -5.06 -5.58
N SER A 223 -12.18 -5.11 -6.01
CA SER A 223 -13.28 -5.67 -5.21
C SER A 223 -13.06 -7.16 -4.91
N GLY A 224 -12.70 -7.96 -5.93
CA GLY A 224 -12.41 -9.38 -5.76
C GLY A 224 -11.23 -9.63 -4.84
N TYR A 225 -10.13 -8.90 -5.02
CA TYR A 225 -8.95 -9.00 -4.15
C TYR A 225 -9.22 -8.54 -2.72
N ARG A 226 -10.04 -7.51 -2.53
CA ARG A 226 -10.46 -7.08 -1.18
C ARG A 226 -11.35 -8.11 -0.52
N LEU A 227 -12.35 -8.64 -1.21
CA LEU A 227 -13.27 -9.63 -0.63
C LEU A 227 -12.55 -10.94 -0.28
N PHE A 228 -11.78 -11.49 -1.22
CA PHE A 228 -10.94 -12.66 -0.96
C PHE A 228 -9.95 -12.41 0.18
N GLY A 229 -9.20 -11.31 0.11
CA GLY A 229 -8.21 -10.98 1.12
C GLY A 229 -8.80 -10.65 2.49
N PHE A 230 -10.02 -10.10 2.54
CA PHE A 230 -10.76 -9.86 3.77
C PHE A 230 -11.14 -11.16 4.46
N VAL A 231 -11.76 -12.09 3.74
CA VAL A 231 -12.16 -13.39 4.30
C VAL A 231 -10.93 -14.22 4.67
N ALA A 232 -9.91 -14.26 3.83
CA ALA A 232 -8.65 -14.93 4.14
C ALA A 232 -8.00 -14.35 5.41
N ALA A 233 -7.94 -13.02 5.54
CA ALA A 233 -7.41 -12.37 6.73
C ALA A 233 -8.27 -12.61 7.98
N LEU A 234 -9.59 -12.65 7.83
CA LEU A 234 -10.53 -12.93 8.92
C LEU A 234 -10.31 -14.35 9.48
N LEU A 235 -10.24 -15.34 8.59
CA LEU A 235 -9.99 -16.73 8.95
C LEU A 235 -8.62 -16.91 9.61
N GLU A 236 -7.56 -16.25 9.11
CA GLU A 236 -6.21 -16.31 9.69
C GLU A 236 -6.11 -15.63 11.07
N ARG A 237 -7.03 -14.74 11.43
CA ARG A 237 -7.03 -14.08 12.74
C ARG A 237 -7.67 -14.89 13.86
N ILE A 238 -8.38 -15.96 13.54
CA ILE A 238 -8.94 -16.85 14.55
C ILE A 238 -7.76 -17.52 15.27
N PRO A 239 -7.59 -17.35 16.60
CA PRO A 239 -6.47 -17.95 17.32
C PRO A 239 -6.43 -19.46 17.11
N LEU A 240 -5.23 -20.02 16.94
CA LEU A 240 -4.93 -21.45 16.69
C LEU A 240 -5.46 -21.96 15.33
N VAL A 241 -6.74 -21.82 15.04
CA VAL A 241 -7.39 -22.30 13.81
C VAL A 241 -6.87 -21.52 12.59
N GLY A 242 -6.55 -20.24 12.76
CA GLY A 242 -5.99 -19.38 11.72
C GLY A 242 -4.68 -19.90 11.12
N LEU A 243 -3.92 -20.72 11.86
CA LEU A 243 -2.72 -21.38 11.34
C LEU A 243 -3.06 -22.36 10.22
N VAL A 244 -4.13 -23.13 10.39
CA VAL A 244 -4.65 -24.06 9.37
C VAL A 244 -5.18 -23.27 8.18
N PHE A 245 -5.95 -22.21 8.43
CA PHE A 245 -6.45 -21.35 7.37
C PHE A 245 -5.34 -20.64 6.58
N SER A 246 -4.20 -20.35 7.21
CA SER A 246 -3.05 -19.77 6.49
C SER A 246 -2.47 -20.71 5.42
N ILE A 247 -2.71 -22.02 5.54
CA ILE A 247 -2.33 -23.04 4.56
C ILE A 247 -3.47 -23.23 3.55
N SER A 248 -4.71 -23.36 4.01
CA SER A 248 -5.85 -23.55 3.12
C SER A 248 -6.11 -22.36 2.20
N ASN A 249 -5.85 -21.13 2.67
CA ASN A 249 -5.93 -19.91 1.86
C ASN A 249 -4.93 -19.92 0.70
N ARG A 250 -3.78 -20.61 0.83
CA ARG A 250 -2.82 -20.79 -0.27
C ARG A 250 -3.35 -21.71 -1.35
N ILE A 251 -4.05 -22.77 -0.96
CA ILE A 251 -4.78 -23.64 -1.91
C ILE A 251 -5.86 -22.83 -2.62
N GLY A 252 -6.66 -22.08 -1.86
CA GLY A 252 -7.69 -21.18 -2.40
C GLY A 252 -7.12 -20.21 -3.45
N ALA A 253 -6.00 -19.57 -3.11
CA ALA A 253 -5.27 -18.67 -4.00
C ALA A 253 -4.76 -19.37 -5.27
N ALA A 254 -4.19 -20.56 -5.18
CA ALA A 254 -3.75 -21.34 -6.35
C ALA A 254 -4.94 -21.70 -7.26
N MET A 255 -6.09 -22.06 -6.68
CA MET A 255 -7.29 -22.36 -7.46
C MET A 255 -7.86 -21.13 -8.14
N TRP A 256 -7.91 -20.01 -7.42
CA TRP A 256 -8.33 -18.74 -8.00
C TRP A 256 -7.40 -18.29 -9.13
N ALA A 257 -6.08 -18.45 -8.96
CA ALA A 257 -5.10 -18.18 -10.00
C ALA A 257 -5.35 -18.99 -11.28
N HIS A 258 -5.71 -20.28 -11.16
CA HIS A 258 -6.08 -21.09 -12.33
C HIS A 258 -7.33 -20.59 -13.05
N ASP A 259 -8.37 -20.19 -12.31
CA ASP A 259 -9.62 -19.71 -12.91
C ASP A 259 -9.43 -18.31 -13.54
N LEU A 260 -8.56 -17.48 -12.96
CA LEU A 260 -8.10 -16.23 -13.60
C LEU A 260 -7.32 -16.49 -14.90
N GLU A 261 -6.45 -17.50 -14.92
CA GLU A 261 -5.69 -17.84 -16.14
C GLU A 261 -6.60 -18.40 -17.24
N LYS A 262 -7.60 -19.23 -16.91
CA LYS A 262 -8.61 -19.67 -17.89
C LYS A 262 -9.34 -18.49 -18.52
N ARG A 263 -9.71 -17.50 -17.71
CA ARG A 263 -10.34 -16.28 -18.20
C ARG A 263 -9.41 -15.52 -19.15
N GLN A 264 -8.13 -15.40 -18.80
CA GLN A 264 -7.12 -14.78 -19.66
C GLN A 264 -6.94 -15.53 -20.99
N HIS A 265 -6.96 -16.87 -20.98
CA HIS A 265 -6.95 -17.68 -22.19
C HIS A 265 -8.18 -17.42 -23.07
N ALA A 266 -9.37 -17.24 -22.49
CA ALA A 266 -10.57 -16.89 -23.26
C ALA A 266 -10.50 -15.49 -23.91
N PHE A 267 -9.78 -14.53 -23.30
CA PHE A 267 -9.47 -13.26 -23.96
C PHE A 267 -8.44 -13.42 -25.08
N ARG A 268 -7.48 -14.35 -24.92
CA ARG A 268 -6.47 -14.66 -25.95
C ARG A 268 -7.07 -15.34 -27.17
N SER A 269 -7.96 -16.32 -26.96
CA SER A 269 -8.65 -17.01 -28.04
C SER A 269 -9.66 -16.12 -28.76
N GLY A 270 -9.98 -14.95 -28.20
CA GLY A 270 -10.98 -14.03 -28.75
C GLY A 270 -12.42 -14.43 -28.42
N GLU A 271 -12.64 -15.46 -27.60
CA GLU A 271 -13.95 -15.84 -27.08
C GLU A 271 -14.57 -14.71 -26.24
N LEU A 272 -13.74 -14.05 -25.43
CA LEU A 272 -14.13 -12.90 -24.64
C LEU A 272 -13.50 -11.62 -25.21
N LYS A 273 -14.32 -10.60 -25.40
CA LYS A 273 -13.88 -9.27 -25.85
C LYS A 273 -13.78 -8.30 -24.67
N PRO A 274 -12.80 -7.38 -24.67
CA PRO A 274 -12.67 -6.38 -23.63
C PRO A 274 -13.79 -5.34 -23.73
N THR A 275 -14.82 -5.46 -22.88
CA THR A 275 -15.96 -4.54 -22.87
C THR A 275 -15.90 -3.53 -21.73
N LYS A 276 -15.15 -3.83 -20.66
CA LYS A 276 -15.14 -3.02 -19.44
C LYS A 276 -14.43 -1.68 -19.64
N VAL A 277 -15.08 -0.60 -19.24
CA VAL A 277 -14.54 0.76 -19.27
C VAL A 277 -14.38 1.25 -17.85
N TYR A 278 -13.16 1.61 -17.46
CA TYR A 278 -12.94 2.24 -16.17
C TYR A 278 -13.41 3.68 -16.21
N GLN A 279 -14.29 4.03 -15.28
CA GLN A 279 -14.69 5.41 -15.02
C GLN A 279 -14.31 5.77 -13.60
N SER A 280 -13.51 6.83 -13.43
CA SER A 280 -13.19 7.31 -12.09
C SER A 280 -14.42 7.97 -11.47
N LYS A 281 -14.68 7.76 -10.16
CA LYS A 281 -15.82 8.40 -9.48
C LYS A 281 -15.84 9.91 -9.68
N THR A 282 -14.67 10.54 -9.66
CA THR A 282 -14.52 11.97 -9.96
C THR A 282 -14.91 12.31 -11.39
N ALA A 283 -14.55 11.48 -12.38
CA ALA A 283 -14.96 11.70 -13.78
C ALA A 283 -16.46 11.50 -13.99
N VAL A 284 -17.08 10.53 -13.29
CA VAL A 284 -18.53 10.33 -13.32
C VAL A 284 -19.25 11.53 -12.69
N ILE A 285 -18.80 11.97 -11.52
CA ILE A 285 -19.36 13.16 -10.85
C ILE A 285 -19.18 14.39 -11.75
N ALA A 286 -17.99 14.60 -12.33
CA ALA A 286 -17.74 15.71 -13.25
C ALA A 286 -18.57 15.63 -14.54
N ALA A 287 -18.86 14.43 -15.04
CA ALA A 287 -19.76 14.25 -16.18
C ALA A 287 -21.22 14.54 -15.82
N GLN A 288 -21.68 14.07 -14.65
CA GLN A 288 -23.01 14.39 -14.11
C GLN A 288 -23.15 15.88 -13.84
N GLN A 289 -22.10 16.54 -13.36
CA GLN A 289 -22.05 17.99 -13.16
C GLN A 289 -22.15 18.74 -14.47
N ARG A 290 -21.38 18.38 -15.51
CA ARG A 290 -21.51 18.99 -16.85
C ARG A 290 -22.87 18.77 -17.51
N ALA A 291 -23.55 17.66 -17.18
CA ALA A 291 -24.88 17.35 -17.68
C ALA A 291 -26.01 18.03 -16.88
N SER A 292 -25.70 18.62 -15.73
CA SER A 292 -26.64 19.40 -14.95
C SER A 292 -26.38 20.88 -15.30
N ASP A 293 -27.36 21.61 -15.82
CA ASP A 293 -27.24 23.04 -16.17
C ASP A 293 -27.13 23.97 -14.94
N ILE A 294 -26.53 23.49 -13.85
CA ILE A 294 -26.35 24.19 -12.58
C ILE A 294 -24.98 24.86 -12.62
N PRO A 295 -24.87 26.19 -12.41
CA PRO A 295 -23.59 26.88 -12.36
C PRO A 295 -22.67 26.28 -11.29
N ASP A 296 -21.39 26.08 -11.62
CA ASP A 296 -20.37 25.47 -10.74
C ASP A 296 -20.31 26.16 -9.35
N GLU A 297 -20.61 27.46 -9.30
CA GLU A 297 -20.62 28.29 -8.08
C GLU A 297 -21.76 27.93 -7.10
N VAL A 298 -22.91 27.49 -7.61
CA VAL A 298 -24.10 27.13 -6.81
C VAL A 298 -23.94 25.74 -6.18
N LEU A 299 -23.26 24.83 -6.86
CA LEU A 299 -23.13 23.43 -6.42
C LEU A 299 -22.02 23.23 -5.38
N HIS A 300 -20.96 24.03 -5.47
CA HIS A 300 -19.77 23.92 -4.63
C HIS A 300 -19.86 24.72 -3.32
N GLY A 301 -20.78 25.69 -3.25
CA GLY A 301 -20.80 26.68 -2.18
C GLY A 301 -19.49 27.49 -2.15
N PRO A 302 -19.42 28.54 -1.31
CA PRO A 302 -18.16 29.25 -1.11
C PRO A 302 -17.10 28.29 -0.55
N GLY A 303 -16.09 27.96 -1.38
CA GLY A 303 -14.96 27.09 -1.02
C GLY A 303 -15.03 25.62 -1.47
N GLY A 304 -15.94 25.24 -2.38
CA GLY A 304 -16.06 23.83 -2.78
C GLY A 304 -14.88 23.27 -3.59
N PHE A 305 -14.68 21.96 -3.45
CA PHE A 305 -13.58 21.20 -4.07
C PHE A 305 -13.73 21.13 -5.60
N PRO A 306 -12.66 21.37 -6.38
CA PRO A 306 -12.74 21.40 -7.85
C PRO A 306 -13.18 20.04 -8.43
N SER A 307 -14.14 20.08 -9.35
CA SER A 307 -14.73 18.93 -10.07
C SER A 307 -13.74 18.26 -11.03
N THR A 308 -12.88 19.06 -11.66
CA THR A 308 -11.75 18.60 -12.43
C THR A 308 -10.54 18.49 -11.51
N LYS A 309 -9.95 17.30 -11.40
CA LYS A 309 -8.55 17.22 -10.97
C LYS A 309 -7.78 17.94 -12.07
N GLY A 310 -7.29 19.15 -11.76
CA GLY A 310 -6.67 20.03 -12.73
C GLY A 310 -5.66 19.29 -13.62
N PRO A 311 -5.46 19.74 -14.87
CA PRO A 311 -4.50 19.14 -15.76
C PRO A 311 -3.15 19.02 -15.04
N VAL A 312 -2.42 17.94 -15.31
CA VAL A 312 -0.99 17.87 -15.02
C VAL A 312 -0.42 19.19 -15.52
N LYS A 313 0.15 20.00 -14.62
CA LYS A 313 0.87 21.21 -15.02
C LYS A 313 2.09 20.75 -15.83
N ILE A 314 1.89 20.51 -17.12
CA ILE A 314 2.94 20.59 -18.12
C ILE A 314 2.92 22.06 -18.52
N ALA A 315 3.51 22.90 -17.68
CA ALA A 315 3.84 24.25 -18.06
C ALA A 315 5.16 24.14 -18.86
N GLY A 316 5.05 24.21 -20.19
CA GLY A 316 6.18 24.25 -21.12
C GLY A 316 6.31 23.01 -22.01
N ASP A 317 6.55 23.25 -23.31
CA ASP A 317 6.80 22.25 -24.35
C ASP A 317 8.13 21.53 -24.18
N GLY A 318 8.37 20.87 -23.03
CA GLY A 318 9.40 19.84 -22.84
C GLY A 318 10.86 20.19 -23.20
N SER A 319 11.16 21.43 -23.58
CA SER A 319 12.45 21.86 -24.14
C SER A 319 13.38 22.46 -23.08
N GLU A 320 12.90 22.61 -21.85
CA GLU A 320 13.65 23.20 -20.74
C GLU A 320 14.12 22.20 -19.68
N ILE A 321 13.95 20.90 -19.91
CA ILE A 321 14.55 19.87 -19.06
C ILE A 321 16.06 19.79 -19.38
N GLY A 322 16.87 20.61 -18.69
CA GLY A 322 18.33 20.49 -18.72
C GLY A 322 19.17 21.77 -18.71
N ARG A 323 18.58 22.97 -18.62
CA ARG A 323 19.35 24.23 -18.51
C ARG A 323 19.35 24.78 -17.09
N VAL A 324 20.55 25.10 -16.60
CA VAL A 324 20.79 25.73 -15.29
C VAL A 324 20.26 27.17 -15.34
N ALA A 325 19.43 27.55 -14.37
CA ALA A 325 18.85 28.90 -14.28
C ALA A 325 19.96 29.95 -14.07
N PRO A 326 19.98 31.07 -14.84
CA PRO A 326 20.90 32.18 -14.57
C PRO A 326 20.49 32.94 -13.30
N ALA A 327 21.47 33.40 -12.53
CA ALA A 327 21.27 34.13 -11.29
C ALA A 327 20.57 35.49 -11.54
N PRO A 328 19.65 35.92 -10.66
CA PRO A 328 18.91 37.17 -10.85
C PRO A 328 19.81 38.40 -10.58
N PRO A 329 19.68 39.49 -11.38
CA PRO A 329 20.37 40.74 -11.12
C PRO A 329 19.70 41.55 -9.98
N PRO A 330 20.43 42.49 -9.33
CA PRO A 330 19.91 43.28 -8.20
C PRO A 330 18.82 44.27 -8.65
N ARG A 331 17.82 44.47 -7.78
CA ARG A 331 16.74 45.46 -7.99
C ARG A 331 17.18 46.84 -7.53
N GLU A 332 17.07 47.84 -8.42
CA GLU A 332 17.02 49.26 -8.06
C GLU A 332 15.57 49.71 -7.86
N LEU A 333 15.39 50.61 -6.90
CA LEU A 333 14.13 51.25 -6.48
C LEU A 333 14.06 52.67 -7.06
N SER A 334 13.08 52.94 -7.91
CA SER A 334 12.50 54.28 -8.15
C SER A 334 11.31 54.10 -9.13
N GLU A 335 10.11 54.51 -8.71
CA GLU A 335 9.39 55.69 -9.24
C GLU A 335 8.79 55.46 -10.64
N LEU A 336 7.60 55.90 -11.02
CA LEU A 336 6.46 56.56 -10.40
C LEU A 336 5.45 56.65 -11.57
N CYS A 337 4.16 56.51 -11.27
CA CYS A 337 3.06 57.22 -11.95
C CYS A 337 2.67 56.95 -13.43
N VAL A 338 1.36 56.66 -13.56
CA VAL A 338 0.37 57.29 -14.47
C VAL A 338 0.06 56.61 -15.82
N ASP A 339 -1.20 56.16 -15.93
CA ASP A 339 -1.98 55.78 -17.13
C ASP A 339 -2.21 57.00 -18.08
N PRO A 340 -3.02 56.95 -19.17
CA PRO A 340 -3.53 55.87 -20.04
C PRO A 340 -3.38 56.19 -21.57
N LYS A 341 -3.97 55.31 -22.41
CA LYS A 341 -4.66 55.59 -23.70
C LYS A 341 -3.89 55.58 -25.04
N GLY A 342 -4.60 55.07 -26.06
CA GLY A 342 -4.44 55.40 -27.49
C GLY A 342 -3.63 54.36 -28.28
N ASP A 343 -4.25 53.41 -28.98
CA ASP A 343 -4.90 53.52 -30.31
C ASP A 343 -3.93 53.40 -31.49
N THR A 344 -4.17 52.35 -32.31
CA THR A 344 -3.97 52.28 -33.78
C THR A 344 -2.53 52.45 -34.31
N GLU A 345 -2.04 51.91 -35.42
CA GLU A 345 -2.64 51.45 -36.68
C GLU A 345 -1.50 50.85 -37.53
N GLY A 346 -1.82 49.87 -38.39
CA GLY A 346 -1.11 49.60 -39.67
C GLY A 346 0.35 49.11 -39.60
N THR A 347 0.89 48.38 -40.56
CA THR A 347 0.42 47.91 -41.86
C THR A 347 1.37 46.80 -42.33
N ASP A 348 0.83 45.99 -43.23
CA ASP A 348 1.39 44.88 -43.99
C ASP A 348 2.86 44.96 -44.44
N LYS A 349 3.49 43.78 -44.63
CA LYS A 349 3.79 43.23 -45.98
C LYS A 349 4.55 41.89 -45.98
N SER A 350 3.95 40.94 -46.71
CA SER A 350 4.54 39.99 -47.67
C SER A 350 5.60 38.96 -47.27
N THR A 351 5.18 37.69 -47.40
CA THR A 351 5.90 36.42 -47.66
C THR A 351 6.86 36.49 -48.88
N PRO A 352 7.83 35.57 -49.09
CA PRO A 352 7.55 34.19 -49.53
C PRO A 352 8.52 33.08 -49.04
N ALA A 353 8.11 31.84 -49.34
CA ALA A 353 8.70 30.55 -48.93
C ALA A 353 10.03 30.17 -49.64
N ALA A 354 10.78 29.24 -49.03
CA ALA A 354 11.78 28.40 -49.71
C ALA A 354 11.88 27.00 -49.07
N LYS A 355 12.16 26.02 -49.93
CA LYS A 355 12.04 24.55 -49.77
C LYS A 355 13.30 23.88 -49.20
N SER A 356 13.09 22.64 -48.69
CA SER A 356 13.93 21.43 -48.87
C SER A 356 15.32 21.34 -48.21
N THR A 357 15.56 20.30 -47.41
CA THR A 357 16.51 19.20 -47.73
C THR A 357 16.52 18.09 -46.67
N GLN A 358 16.58 16.86 -47.16
CA GLN A 358 16.85 15.61 -46.42
C GLN A 358 18.37 15.46 -46.19
N ALA A 359 18.79 14.92 -45.05
CA ALA A 359 20.05 14.19 -44.93
C ALA A 359 20.02 13.20 -43.75
N ALA A 360 20.42 11.96 -44.04
CA ALA A 360 20.50 10.82 -43.13
C ALA A 360 21.74 10.89 -42.21
N PHE A 361 21.62 10.37 -40.99
CA PHE A 361 22.73 10.23 -40.04
C PHE A 361 23.56 8.96 -40.31
N PRO A 362 24.91 9.02 -40.34
CA PRO A 362 25.77 7.86 -40.52
C PRO A 362 26.05 7.12 -39.20
N MET A 363 26.11 5.78 -39.23
CA MET A 363 26.59 4.94 -38.12
C MET A 363 28.08 4.61 -38.29
N PRO A 364 28.92 4.64 -37.24
CA PRO A 364 30.33 4.25 -37.32
C PRO A 364 30.56 2.73 -37.18
N ALA A 365 31.63 2.28 -37.81
CA ALA A 365 32.04 0.88 -37.99
C ALA A 365 32.83 0.28 -36.81
N VAL A 366 32.60 -1.03 -36.62
CA VAL A 366 33.46 -2.11 -36.06
C VAL A 366 34.64 -1.71 -35.16
N MET A 367 34.56 -2.06 -33.87
CA MET A 367 35.69 -1.99 -32.92
C MET A 367 36.51 -3.30 -32.88
N THR A 368 37.83 -3.15 -32.83
CA THR A 368 38.86 -4.20 -32.74
C THR A 368 39.05 -4.72 -31.30
N VAL A 369 39.50 -5.98 -31.18
CA VAL A 369 39.68 -6.72 -29.93
C VAL A 369 41.02 -6.40 -29.27
N GLU A 370 41.02 -5.78 -28.09
CA GLU A 370 42.22 -5.55 -27.27
C GLU A 370 42.55 -6.72 -26.32
N LYS A 371 43.85 -6.98 -26.16
CA LYS A 371 44.47 -7.99 -25.27
C LYS A 371 44.87 -7.39 -23.90
N PRO A 372 45.07 -8.22 -22.86
CA PRO A 372 44.88 -7.86 -21.45
C PRO A 372 46.08 -7.08 -20.86
N ARG A 373 45.92 -6.26 -19.80
CA ARG A 373 45.87 -6.73 -18.39
C ARG A 373 45.49 -5.63 -17.36
N SER A 374 44.98 -6.12 -16.22
CA SER A 374 45.29 -5.77 -14.82
C SER A 374 44.21 -5.11 -13.94
N ILE A 375 44.13 -5.67 -12.72
CA ILE A 375 43.30 -5.42 -11.53
C ILE A 375 41.79 -5.63 -11.73
N THR A 376 41.31 -6.75 -11.18
CA THR A 376 39.92 -7.18 -11.19
C THR A 376 39.02 -6.24 -10.39
N SER A 377 37.84 -5.95 -10.95
CA SER A 377 36.85 -5.01 -10.41
C SER A 377 36.29 -5.40 -9.03
N GLU A 378 36.38 -6.67 -8.63
CA GLU A 378 35.90 -7.15 -7.33
C GLU A 378 36.75 -6.64 -6.14
N GLU A 379 38.05 -6.39 -6.34
CA GLU A 379 38.94 -5.85 -5.29
C GLU A 379 38.73 -4.35 -5.05
N LYS A 380 38.16 -3.62 -6.02
CA LYS A 380 37.78 -2.20 -5.86
C LYS A 380 36.45 -2.02 -5.10
N GLU A 381 35.58 -3.02 -5.06
CA GLU A 381 34.25 -2.87 -4.45
C GLU A 381 34.27 -2.77 -2.93
N LEU A 382 35.21 -3.46 -2.26
CA LEU A 382 35.28 -3.44 -0.79
C LEU A 382 35.81 -2.09 -0.26
N ASN A 383 36.77 -1.49 -0.96
CA ASN A 383 37.25 -0.13 -0.69
C ASN A 383 36.24 0.94 -1.10
N ALA A 384 35.50 0.75 -2.20
CA ALA A 384 34.41 1.65 -2.59
C ALA A 384 33.25 1.61 -1.58
N TYR A 385 32.93 0.44 -1.03
CA TYR A 385 31.92 0.27 0.01
C TYR A 385 32.33 0.92 1.34
N MET A 386 33.58 0.74 1.76
CA MET A 386 34.15 1.41 2.93
C MET A 386 34.20 2.94 2.75
N ALA A 387 34.55 3.43 1.56
CA ALA A 387 34.57 4.85 1.24
C ALA A 387 33.16 5.47 1.26
N LEU A 388 32.16 4.79 0.70
CA LEU A 388 30.76 5.21 0.75
C LEU A 388 30.20 5.19 2.18
N ARG A 389 30.64 4.26 3.02
CA ARG A 389 30.26 4.20 4.43
C ARG A 389 30.89 5.35 5.22
N LYS A 390 32.18 5.65 5.01
CA LYS A 390 32.87 6.82 5.62
C LYS A 390 32.26 8.15 5.17
N ALA A 391 31.91 8.27 3.89
CA ALA A 391 31.24 9.46 3.36
C ALA A 391 29.82 9.65 3.94
N ARG A 392 29.07 8.57 4.16
CA ARG A 392 27.75 8.63 4.83
C ARG A 392 27.86 8.99 6.31
N SER A 393 28.86 8.50 7.04
CA SER A 393 29.07 8.92 8.44
C SER A 393 29.49 10.39 8.55
N ALA A 394 30.27 10.90 7.60
CA ALA A 394 30.64 12.32 7.57
C ALA A 394 29.43 13.24 7.31
N LEU A 395 28.51 12.84 6.42
CA LEU A 395 27.26 13.58 6.14
C LEU A 395 26.30 13.68 7.34
N VAL A 396 26.31 12.69 8.24
CA VAL A 396 25.55 12.75 9.50
C VAL A 396 26.13 13.83 10.42
N GLY A 397 27.45 13.98 10.46
CA GLY A 397 28.12 15.05 11.19
C GLY A 397 27.77 16.45 10.66
N PHE A 398 27.73 16.62 9.33
CA PHE A 398 27.37 17.90 8.72
C PHE A 398 25.91 18.31 8.95
N ARG A 399 24.97 17.36 9.06
CA ARG A 399 23.58 17.68 9.44
C ARG A 399 23.47 18.15 10.87
N ALA A 400 24.17 17.49 11.80
CA ALA A 400 24.21 17.89 13.20
C ALA A 400 24.83 19.29 13.37
N GLN A 401 25.86 19.64 12.60
CA GLN A 401 26.44 20.98 12.61
C GLN A 401 25.49 22.04 12.02
N ARG A 402 24.70 21.72 10.99
CA ARG A 402 23.70 22.64 10.44
C ARG A 402 22.53 22.87 11.39
N GLU A 403 22.10 21.86 12.13
CA GLU A 403 21.06 22.01 13.15
C GLU A 403 21.56 22.85 14.32
N ARG A 404 22.82 22.64 14.76
CA ARG A 404 23.45 23.50 15.78
C ARG A 404 23.56 24.96 15.33
N LYS A 405 24.01 25.22 14.10
CA LYS A 405 24.04 26.58 13.53
C LYS A 405 22.65 27.21 13.42
N LYS A 406 21.62 26.43 13.10
CA LYS A 406 20.23 26.94 13.08
C LYS A 406 19.73 27.31 14.48
N HIS A 407 20.05 26.50 15.49
CA HIS A 407 19.75 26.83 16.88
C HIS A 407 20.51 28.09 17.35
N GLU A 408 21.80 28.19 17.03
CA GLU A 408 22.61 29.40 17.32
C GLU A 408 22.08 30.64 16.56
N GLU A 409 21.64 30.50 15.30
CA GLU A 409 21.03 31.59 14.52
C GLU A 409 19.62 31.96 15.03
N GLU A 410 18.87 31.02 15.60
CA GLU A 410 17.59 31.29 16.25
C GLU A 410 17.77 31.98 17.60
N GLU A 411 18.81 31.64 18.35
CA GLU A 411 19.19 32.30 19.61
C GLU A 411 19.76 33.72 19.37
N CYS A 412 20.45 33.96 18.25
CA CYS A 412 20.98 35.27 17.87
C CYS A 412 19.98 36.19 17.15
N LYS A 413 18.73 35.76 16.91
CA LYS A 413 17.70 36.65 16.35
C LYS A 413 17.21 37.64 17.41
N PRO A 414 17.35 38.97 17.21
CA PRO A 414 16.82 39.94 18.14
C PRO A 414 15.28 39.84 18.20
N HIS A 415 14.77 39.64 19.41
CA HIS A 415 13.34 39.46 19.69
C HIS A 415 12.59 40.78 19.46
N TRP A 416 12.05 41.00 18.26
CA TRP A 416 11.20 42.16 17.97
C TRP A 416 9.83 41.97 18.65
N SER A 417 9.64 42.65 19.78
CA SER A 417 8.38 42.72 20.51
C SER A 417 7.31 43.44 19.67
N ARG A 418 6.26 42.71 19.29
CA ARG A 418 5.04 43.29 18.71
C ARG A 418 4.20 43.93 19.82
N THR A 419 4.48 45.19 20.11
CA THR A 419 3.57 46.11 20.82
C THR A 419 3.29 47.30 19.92
N ASN A 420 2.20 47.24 19.16
CA ASN A 420 1.15 48.28 19.14
C ASN A 420 0.20 48.11 17.96
N GLY A 421 -1.08 48.38 18.25
CA GLY A 421 -2.00 48.96 17.29
C GLY A 421 -3.06 48.02 16.74
N GLN A 422 -4.14 47.79 17.50
CA GLN A 422 -5.53 47.97 17.06
C GLN A 422 -6.52 47.47 18.12
N ARG A 423 -7.08 48.39 18.92
CA ARG A 423 -8.50 48.77 18.85
C ARG A 423 -8.84 49.78 19.93
N ALA A 424 -9.14 50.99 19.48
CA ALA A 424 -9.88 51.99 20.20
C ALA A 424 -11.36 51.60 20.32
N VAL A 425 -12.04 52.35 21.19
CA VAL A 425 -13.48 52.56 21.33
C VAL A 425 -14.21 51.63 22.30
N ARG A 426 -14.22 52.04 23.58
CA ARG A 426 -15.44 52.00 24.40
C ARG A 426 -15.55 53.34 25.13
N VAL A 427 -16.52 54.12 24.70
CA VAL A 427 -17.03 55.32 25.38
C VAL A 427 -17.87 54.80 26.55
N ASP A 428 -17.46 55.09 27.78
CA ASP A 428 -18.32 54.91 28.95
C ASP A 428 -18.85 56.28 29.40
N LEU A 429 -20.16 56.30 29.53
CA LEU A 429 -21.01 57.39 29.99
C LEU A 429 -20.97 57.48 31.52
N SER A 430 -20.70 58.70 31.99
CA SER A 430 -21.31 59.38 33.15
C SER A 430 -21.36 58.71 34.54
N HIS A 431 -20.81 59.50 35.48
CA HIS A 431 -21.09 59.62 36.92
C HIS A 431 -20.42 58.66 37.90
#